data_AF-A0A1Q3X0E1-F1
#
_entry.id   AF-A0A1Q3X0E1-F1
#
_cell.length_a   1.000
_cell.length_b   1.000
_cell.length_c   1.000
_cell.angle_alpha   90.00
_cell.angle_beta   90.00
_cell.angle_gamma   90.00
#
_symmetry.space_group_name_H-M   'P 1'
#
loop_
_entity.id
_entity.type
_entity.pdbx_description
1 polymer ?
#
loop_
_entity_poly.entity_id
_entity_poly.type
_entity_poly.pdbx_seq_one_letter_code
_entity_poly.pdbx_strand_id
1 'polypeptide(L)'
;MLHRTLVATAVLALTGNCIYAQTPMQYNNKLVAITDSLHAKGSRWVQVFKEVKMIKEFSLLEPYRSDLQDYINDEITELKADKDVSGSAELKQAVLDFLAYEKSFVQQCFKPVEELDESSADEELKAAIDKISEEARKEDALLMKVNKAQEAYARRNNFDIEAPNRK
;
A
#
# COMPACT_ATOMS: atom_id res chain seq x y z
N MET A 1 -3.80 71.44 6.61
CA MET A 1 -2.90 70.26 6.59
C MET A 1 -2.86 69.64 7.98
N LEU A 2 -3.35 68.41 8.13
CA LEU A 2 -2.93 67.42 9.14
C LEU A 2 -3.82 66.18 8.94
N HIS A 3 -3.27 65.19 8.24
CA HIS A 3 -3.81 63.83 8.12
C HIS A 3 -3.79 63.15 9.49
N ARG A 4 -4.89 62.48 9.87
CA ARG A 4 -4.90 61.51 10.99
C ARG A 4 -5.60 60.23 10.53
N THR A 5 -4.79 59.43 9.85
CA THR A 5 -4.58 57.98 10.01
C THR A 5 -5.76 57.12 10.47
N LEU A 6 -6.22 56.26 9.56
CA LEU A 6 -6.96 55.02 9.83
C LEU A 6 -6.24 54.15 10.87
N VAL A 7 -6.98 53.66 11.87
CA VAL A 7 -6.59 52.49 12.66
C VAL A 7 -7.62 51.40 12.36
N ALA A 8 -7.34 50.59 11.34
CA ALA A 8 -8.03 49.34 11.11
C ALA A 8 -7.34 48.26 11.94
N THR A 9 -7.92 47.92 13.09
CA THR A 9 -7.46 46.82 13.93
C THR A 9 -7.78 45.50 13.22
N ALA A 10 -6.79 44.93 12.53
CA ALA A 10 -6.88 43.58 11.99
C ALA A 10 -6.83 42.58 13.14
N VAL A 11 -7.99 42.02 13.51
CA VAL A 11 -8.07 40.83 14.36
C VAL A 11 -7.65 39.64 13.48
N LEU A 12 -6.37 39.30 13.50
CA LEU A 12 -5.88 38.03 12.99
C LEU A 12 -6.43 36.93 13.91
N ALA A 13 -7.57 36.36 13.54
CA ALA A 13 -8.01 35.09 14.10
C ALA A 13 -6.98 34.04 13.69
N LEU A 14 -6.08 33.72 14.61
CA LEU A 14 -5.25 32.52 14.57
C LEU A 14 -6.19 31.31 14.61
N THR A 15 -6.75 30.92 13.47
CA THR A 15 -7.21 29.56 13.25
C THR A 15 -5.96 28.70 13.13
N GLY A 16 -5.32 28.45 14.28
CA GLY A 16 -4.37 27.38 14.39
C GLY A 16 -5.10 26.12 13.96
N ASN A 17 -4.70 25.56 12.81
CA ASN A 17 -5.04 24.19 12.47
C ASN A 17 -4.46 23.34 13.61
N CYS A 18 -5.28 23.04 14.61
CA CYS A 18 -5.02 21.97 15.56
C CYS A 18 -5.03 20.69 14.73
N ILE A 19 -3.87 20.37 14.14
CA ILE A 19 -3.59 19.04 13.62
C ILE A 19 -3.62 18.16 14.85
N TYR A 20 -4.75 17.49 15.08
CA TYR A 20 -4.82 16.46 16.12
C TYR A 20 -3.70 15.48 15.83
N ALA A 21 -2.73 15.40 16.74
CA ALA A 21 -1.65 14.43 16.62
C ALA A 21 -2.26 13.03 16.59
N GLN A 22 -1.96 12.28 15.54
CA GLN A 22 -2.45 10.91 15.38
C GLN A 22 -1.97 10.05 16.54
N THR A 23 -2.85 9.26 17.14
CA THR A 23 -2.45 8.33 18.21
C THR A 23 -1.65 7.16 17.63
N PRO A 24 -0.81 6.47 18.43
CA PRO A 24 -0.10 5.28 17.96
C PRO A 24 -1.03 4.21 17.40
N MET A 25 -2.16 3.97 18.04
CA MET A 25 -3.17 3.02 17.56
C MET A 25 -3.77 3.44 16.22
N GLN A 26 -4.09 4.73 16.04
CA GLN A 26 -4.58 5.24 14.75
C GLN A 26 -3.53 5.12 13.65
N TYR A 27 -2.25 5.33 13.97
CA TYR A 27 -1.16 5.17 13.01
C TYR A 27 -0.98 3.69 12.63
N ASN A 28 -0.99 2.79 13.60
CA ASN A 28 -0.97 1.34 13.33
C ASN A 28 -2.13 0.92 12.42
N ASN A 29 -3.35 1.35 12.72
CA ASN A 29 -4.52 1.01 11.94
C ASN A 29 -4.46 1.56 10.50
N LYS A 30 -3.90 2.76 10.30
CA LYS A 30 -3.59 3.28 8.95
C LYS A 30 -2.72 2.28 8.19
N LEU A 31 -1.64 1.79 8.81
CA LEU A 31 -0.72 0.87 8.14
C LEU A 31 -1.30 -0.52 7.89
N VAL A 32 -2.14 -1.04 8.79
CA VAL A 32 -2.91 -2.28 8.56
C VAL A 32 -3.85 -2.11 7.37
N ALA A 33 -4.56 -0.98 7.29
CA ALA A 33 -5.47 -0.70 6.18
C ALA A 33 -4.75 -0.69 4.82
N ILE A 34 -3.46 -0.29 4.80
CA ILE A 34 -2.63 -0.35 3.59
C ILE A 34 -2.45 -1.80 3.13
N THR A 35 -2.03 -2.69 4.03
CA THR A 35 -1.81 -4.11 3.70
C THR A 35 -3.11 -4.81 3.31
N ASP A 36 -4.21 -4.52 3.99
CA ASP A 36 -5.53 -5.10 3.68
C ASP A 36 -6.03 -4.65 2.30
N SER A 37 -5.86 -3.37 1.97
CA SER A 37 -6.27 -2.82 0.66
C SER A 37 -5.43 -3.38 -0.48
N LEU A 38 -4.12 -3.60 -0.28
CA LEU A 38 -3.28 -4.31 -1.26
C LEU A 38 -3.78 -5.73 -1.50
N HIS A 39 -4.05 -6.47 -0.42
CA HIS A 39 -4.57 -7.83 -0.54
C HIS A 39 -5.90 -7.87 -1.29
N ALA A 40 -6.80 -6.94 -1.01
CA ALA A 40 -8.09 -6.83 -1.71
C ALA A 40 -7.91 -6.54 -3.21
N LYS A 41 -7.06 -5.57 -3.57
CA LYS A 41 -6.78 -5.22 -4.97
C LYS A 41 -6.07 -6.35 -5.72
N GLY A 42 -5.06 -6.98 -5.12
CA GLY A 42 -4.39 -8.15 -5.68
C GLY A 42 -5.35 -9.34 -5.87
N SER A 43 -6.21 -9.61 -4.88
CA SER A 43 -7.24 -10.65 -5.00
C SER A 43 -8.22 -10.37 -6.13
N ARG A 44 -8.57 -9.08 -6.37
CA ARG A 44 -9.42 -8.69 -7.49
C ARG A 44 -8.75 -8.97 -8.83
N TRP A 45 -7.45 -8.68 -8.97
CA TRP A 45 -6.68 -9.04 -10.16
C TRP A 45 -6.70 -10.56 -10.40
N VAL A 46 -6.44 -11.35 -9.35
CA VAL A 46 -6.45 -12.83 -9.43
C VAL A 46 -7.83 -13.38 -9.81
N GLN A 47 -8.91 -12.77 -9.33
CA GLN A 47 -10.26 -13.16 -9.72
C GLN A 47 -10.47 -12.97 -11.22
N VAL A 48 -10.12 -11.81 -11.75
CA VAL A 48 -10.24 -11.50 -13.18
C VAL A 48 -9.32 -12.38 -14.01
N PHE A 49 -8.11 -12.68 -13.52
CA PHE A 49 -7.19 -13.62 -14.17
C PHE A 49 -7.83 -14.97 -14.44
N LYS A 50 -8.59 -15.52 -13.46
CA LYS A 50 -9.30 -16.79 -13.64
C LYS A 50 -10.35 -16.74 -14.74
N GLU A 51 -10.99 -15.58 -14.92
CA GLU A 51 -12.00 -15.35 -15.95
C GLU A 51 -11.34 -15.24 -17.34
N VAL A 52 -10.34 -14.37 -17.47
CA VAL A 52 -9.68 -14.10 -18.76
C VAL A 52 -8.83 -15.27 -19.25
N LYS A 53 -8.29 -16.09 -18.34
CA LYS A 53 -7.53 -17.30 -18.70
C LYS A 53 -8.33 -18.27 -19.57
N MET A 54 -9.66 -18.30 -19.40
CA MET A 54 -10.54 -19.19 -20.17
C MET A 54 -10.72 -18.74 -21.62
N ILE A 55 -10.67 -17.43 -21.86
CA ILE A 55 -10.86 -16.80 -23.18
C ILE A 55 -9.56 -16.28 -23.80
N LYS A 56 -8.43 -16.40 -23.08
CA LYS A 56 -7.09 -15.93 -23.47
C LYS A 56 -7.00 -14.43 -23.81
N GLU A 57 -7.90 -13.60 -23.27
CA GLU A 57 -7.88 -12.13 -23.42
C GLU A 57 -7.18 -11.44 -22.23
N PHE A 58 -5.88 -11.65 -22.07
CA PHE A 58 -5.15 -11.20 -20.88
C PHE A 58 -4.96 -9.68 -20.77
N SER A 59 -5.09 -8.93 -21.87
CA SER A 59 -5.07 -7.46 -21.88
C SER A 59 -6.17 -6.84 -21.00
N LEU A 60 -7.26 -7.57 -20.72
CA LEU A 60 -8.33 -7.15 -19.81
C LEU A 60 -7.89 -7.03 -18.33
N LEU A 61 -6.68 -7.50 -17.99
CA LEU A 61 -6.10 -7.38 -16.65
C LEU A 61 -5.50 -6.00 -16.37
N GLU A 62 -5.14 -5.25 -17.42
CA GLU A 62 -4.42 -3.97 -17.31
C GLU A 62 -5.11 -2.97 -16.36
N PRO A 63 -6.44 -2.75 -16.39
CA PRO A 63 -7.09 -1.79 -15.50
C PRO A 63 -6.92 -2.15 -14.02
N TYR A 64 -6.95 -3.44 -13.70
CA TYR A 64 -6.82 -3.94 -12.33
C TYR A 64 -5.38 -3.86 -11.83
N ARG A 65 -4.41 -4.18 -12.71
CA ARG A 65 -2.99 -3.99 -12.40
C ARG A 65 -2.66 -2.51 -12.23
N SER A 66 -3.23 -1.63 -13.05
CA SER A 66 -3.00 -0.18 -12.94
C SER A 66 -3.51 0.37 -11.63
N ASP A 67 -4.76 0.06 -11.26
CA ASP A 67 -5.34 0.47 -9.97
C ASP A 67 -4.49 0.00 -8.78
N LEU A 68 -3.99 -1.24 -8.80
CA LEU A 68 -3.08 -1.75 -7.78
C LEU A 68 -1.73 -1.00 -7.78
N GLN A 69 -1.14 -0.79 -8.95
CA GLN A 69 0.15 -0.11 -9.09
C GLN A 69 0.09 1.35 -8.64
N ASP A 70 -0.97 2.06 -9.01
CA ASP A 70 -1.19 3.46 -8.66
C ASP A 70 -1.37 3.59 -7.15
N TYR A 71 -2.19 2.72 -6.55
CA TYR A 71 -2.33 2.63 -5.10
C TYR A 71 -0.99 2.39 -4.38
N ILE A 72 -0.16 1.45 -4.85
CA ILE A 72 1.17 1.22 -4.27
C ILE A 72 2.05 2.47 -4.35
N ASN A 73 2.03 3.19 -5.48
CA ASN A 73 2.84 4.39 -5.65
C ASN A 73 2.39 5.54 -4.75
N ASP A 74 1.07 5.71 -4.60
CA ASP A 74 0.48 6.72 -3.74
C ASP A 74 0.83 6.44 -2.28
N GLU A 75 0.63 5.21 -1.79
CA GLU A 75 0.95 4.84 -0.41
C GLU A 75 2.46 4.93 -0.10
N ILE A 76 3.35 4.58 -1.04
CA ILE A 76 4.79 4.81 -0.87
C ILE A 76 5.09 6.31 -0.70
N THR A 77 4.44 7.15 -1.49
CA THR A 77 4.65 8.60 -1.48
C THR A 77 4.14 9.21 -0.17
N GLU A 78 2.93 8.86 0.22
CA GLU A 78 2.31 9.29 1.48
C GLU A 78 3.13 8.84 2.68
N LEU A 79 3.46 7.55 2.77
CA LEU A 79 4.24 7.03 3.89
C LEU A 79 5.62 7.64 3.97
N LYS A 80 6.30 7.93 2.85
CA LYS A 80 7.59 8.63 2.90
C LYS A 80 7.45 10.02 3.51
N ALA A 81 6.37 10.73 3.21
CA ALA A 81 6.08 12.07 3.75
C ALA A 81 5.64 12.05 5.22
N ASP A 82 5.13 10.91 5.73
CA ASP A 82 4.69 10.80 7.12
C ASP A 82 5.83 11.10 8.11
N LYS A 83 5.51 11.89 9.13
CA LYS A 83 6.43 12.11 10.25
C LYS A 83 6.47 10.86 11.13
N ASP A 84 7.51 10.76 11.95
CA ASP A 84 7.53 9.72 12.97
C ASP A 84 6.41 9.95 14.00
N VAL A 85 5.55 8.95 14.18
CA VAL A 85 4.48 8.95 15.17
C VAL A 85 4.85 8.01 16.30
N SER A 86 5.30 8.56 17.43
CA SER A 86 5.64 7.80 18.65
C SER A 86 6.65 6.65 18.42
N GLY A 87 7.74 6.90 17.69
CA GLY A 87 8.77 5.90 17.45
C GLY A 87 8.36 4.82 16.45
N SER A 88 7.56 5.20 15.45
CA SER A 88 7.05 4.36 14.35
C SER A 88 8.06 4.03 13.25
N ALA A 89 9.26 4.63 13.25
CA ALA A 89 10.21 4.54 12.15
C ALA A 89 10.47 3.10 11.62
N GLU A 90 10.64 2.12 12.51
CA GLU A 90 10.85 0.72 12.14
C GLU A 90 9.62 0.09 11.45
N LEU A 91 8.43 0.39 11.98
CA LEU A 91 7.17 -0.09 11.41
C LEU A 91 6.90 0.57 10.05
N LYS A 92 7.09 1.89 9.95
CA LYS A 92 7.02 2.62 8.67
C LYS A 92 7.97 2.02 7.65
N GLN A 93 9.21 1.73 8.03
CA GLN A 93 10.19 1.14 7.11
C GLN A 93 9.79 -0.27 6.66
N ALA A 94 9.30 -1.12 7.57
CA ALA A 94 8.84 -2.46 7.22
C ALA A 94 7.69 -2.44 6.19
N VAL A 95 6.75 -1.50 6.32
CA VAL A 95 5.65 -1.34 5.35
C VAL A 95 6.15 -0.77 4.02
N LEU A 96 7.10 0.17 4.03
CA LEU A 96 7.73 0.68 2.81
C LEU A 96 8.50 -0.41 2.05
N ASP A 97 9.22 -1.27 2.75
CA ASP A 97 9.94 -2.41 2.15
C ASP A 97 8.95 -3.40 1.51
N PHE A 98 7.83 -3.67 2.19
CA PHE A 98 6.75 -4.49 1.66
C PHE A 98 6.14 -3.88 0.40
N LEU A 99 5.77 -2.59 0.42
CA LEU A 99 5.23 -1.88 -0.75
C LEU A 99 6.22 -1.83 -1.92
N ALA A 100 7.51 -1.67 -1.65
CA ALA A 100 8.54 -1.68 -2.69
C ALA A 100 8.65 -3.06 -3.36
N TYR A 101 8.50 -4.13 -2.59
CA TYR A 101 8.40 -5.48 -3.11
C TYR A 101 7.14 -5.67 -3.96
N GLU A 102 5.96 -5.27 -3.46
CA GLU A 102 4.69 -5.35 -4.22
C GLU A 102 4.78 -4.61 -5.55
N LYS A 103 5.38 -3.41 -5.56
CA LYS A 103 5.63 -2.66 -6.79
C LYS A 103 6.46 -3.46 -7.80
N SER A 104 7.53 -4.09 -7.32
CA SER A 104 8.41 -4.92 -8.13
C SER A 104 7.67 -6.17 -8.63
N PHE A 105 6.89 -6.81 -7.78
CA PHE A 105 6.07 -7.97 -8.08
C PHE A 105 5.10 -7.68 -9.23
N VAL A 106 4.37 -6.57 -9.16
CA VAL A 106 3.44 -6.15 -10.21
C VAL A 106 4.15 -5.97 -11.56
N GLN A 107 5.33 -5.33 -11.57
CA GLN A 107 6.09 -5.13 -12.81
C GLN A 107 6.65 -6.44 -13.39
N GLN A 108 7.11 -7.35 -12.53
CA GLN A 108 7.80 -8.55 -12.97
C GLN A 108 6.86 -9.71 -13.25
N CYS A 109 5.66 -9.71 -12.68
CA CYS A 109 4.78 -10.87 -12.69
C CYS A 109 3.43 -10.58 -13.34
N PHE A 110 2.76 -9.46 -13.01
CA PHE A 110 1.44 -9.17 -13.57
C PHE A 110 1.53 -8.61 -14.98
N LYS A 111 2.40 -7.62 -15.19
CA LYS A 111 2.54 -6.98 -16.49
C LYS A 111 2.89 -7.96 -17.63
N PRO A 112 3.81 -8.94 -17.47
CA PRO A 112 4.07 -9.91 -18.53
C PRO A 112 2.89 -10.83 -18.85
N VAL A 113 1.97 -11.06 -17.91
CA VAL A 113 0.75 -11.84 -18.19
C VAL A 113 -0.18 -11.08 -19.13
N GLU A 114 -0.27 -9.75 -19.00
CA GLU A 114 -1.08 -8.88 -19.86
C GLU A 114 -0.61 -8.89 -21.32
N GLU A 115 0.63 -9.30 -21.58
CA GLU A 115 1.22 -9.40 -22.92
C GLU A 115 0.92 -10.74 -23.60
N LEU A 116 0.34 -11.71 -22.88
CA LEU A 116 -0.06 -12.99 -23.44
C LEU A 116 -1.39 -12.87 -24.22
N ASP A 117 -1.58 -13.73 -25.21
CA ASP A 117 -2.80 -13.78 -26.02
C ASP A 117 -3.10 -15.21 -26.52
N GLU A 118 -4.04 -15.34 -27.48
CA GLU A 118 -4.41 -16.61 -28.09
C GLU A 118 -3.26 -17.31 -28.82
N SER A 119 -2.24 -16.55 -29.26
CA SER A 119 -1.07 -17.06 -29.97
C SER A 119 0.04 -17.53 -29.03
N SER A 120 0.00 -17.14 -27.76
CA SER A 120 0.95 -17.59 -26.74
C SER A 120 0.84 -19.09 -26.48
N ALA A 121 1.99 -19.74 -26.33
CA ALA A 121 2.05 -21.17 -26.02
C ALA A 121 1.59 -21.43 -24.58
N ASP A 122 1.02 -22.61 -24.34
CA ASP A 122 0.55 -22.98 -23.00
C ASP A 122 1.72 -23.04 -21.99
N GLU A 123 2.94 -23.33 -22.46
CA GLU A 123 4.17 -23.28 -21.68
C GLU A 123 4.52 -21.86 -21.21
N GLU A 124 4.26 -20.83 -22.01
CA GLU A 124 4.50 -19.42 -21.65
C GLU A 124 3.55 -18.98 -20.54
N LEU A 125 2.27 -19.32 -20.68
CA LEU A 125 1.26 -19.09 -19.64
C LEU A 125 1.62 -19.83 -18.35
N LYS A 126 2.06 -21.09 -18.45
CA LYS A 126 2.50 -21.87 -17.29
C LYS A 126 3.70 -21.22 -16.61
N ALA A 127 4.71 -20.79 -17.37
CA ALA A 127 5.89 -20.14 -16.81
C ALA A 127 5.53 -18.84 -16.07
N ALA A 128 4.60 -18.04 -16.61
CA ALA A 128 4.11 -16.84 -15.96
C ALA A 128 3.39 -17.13 -14.62
N ILE A 129 2.52 -18.17 -14.60
CA ILE A 129 1.83 -18.60 -13.37
C ILE A 129 2.81 -19.15 -12.32
N ASP A 130 3.79 -19.93 -12.75
CA ASP A 130 4.82 -20.49 -11.86
C ASP A 130 5.65 -19.37 -11.23
N LYS A 131 6.01 -18.34 -12.02
CA LYS A 131 6.71 -17.13 -11.52
C LYS A 131 5.89 -16.37 -10.48
N ILE A 132 4.60 -16.11 -10.74
CA ILE A 132 3.68 -15.49 -9.77
C ILE A 132 3.67 -16.28 -8.47
N SER A 133 3.58 -17.61 -8.57
CA SER A 133 3.50 -18.51 -7.42
C SER A 133 4.82 -18.56 -6.61
N GLU A 134 5.97 -18.46 -7.28
CA GLU A 134 7.27 -18.40 -6.61
C GLU A 134 7.44 -17.10 -5.83
N GLU A 135 7.15 -15.97 -6.48
CA GLU A 135 7.29 -14.66 -5.87
C GLU A 135 6.25 -14.48 -4.74
N ALA A 136 5.03 -15.02 -4.86
CA ALA A 136 4.04 -14.93 -3.78
C ALA A 136 4.52 -15.58 -2.47
N ARG A 137 5.36 -16.62 -2.54
CA ARG A 137 5.97 -17.22 -1.33
C ARG A 137 7.01 -16.33 -0.68
N LYS A 138 7.64 -15.43 -1.43
CA LYS A 138 8.63 -14.47 -0.90
C LYS A 138 7.92 -13.30 -0.18
N GLU A 139 6.69 -12.98 -0.60
CA GLU A 139 5.81 -12.00 0.04
C GLU A 139 5.56 -12.31 1.52
N ASP A 140 5.28 -13.58 1.85
CA ASP A 140 5.02 -14.04 3.22
C ASP A 140 6.11 -13.61 4.21
N ALA A 141 7.38 -13.67 3.79
CA ALA A 141 8.50 -13.29 4.65
C ALA A 141 8.51 -11.79 4.96
N LEU A 142 8.04 -10.95 4.04
CA LEU A 142 7.93 -9.50 4.22
C LEU A 142 6.71 -9.14 5.08
N LEU A 143 5.56 -9.79 4.85
CA LEU A 143 4.39 -9.65 5.72
C LEU A 143 4.70 -10.05 7.16
N MET A 144 5.47 -11.12 7.36
CA MET A 144 5.96 -11.49 8.69
C MET A 144 6.83 -10.41 9.35
N LYS A 145 7.63 -9.65 8.58
CA LYS A 145 8.40 -8.52 9.12
C LYS A 145 7.50 -7.35 9.51
N VAL A 146 6.48 -7.04 8.69
CA VAL A 146 5.47 -6.02 9.01
C VAL A 146 4.75 -6.38 10.32
N ASN A 147 4.25 -7.61 10.45
CA ASN A 147 3.55 -8.07 11.65
C ASN A 147 4.43 -7.98 12.90
N LYS A 148 5.70 -8.39 12.83
CA LYS A 148 6.64 -8.25 13.95
C LYS A 148 6.89 -6.80 14.33
N ALA A 149 6.99 -5.90 13.36
CA ALA A 149 7.17 -4.49 13.61
C ALA A 149 5.91 -3.85 14.23
N GLN A 150 4.71 -4.28 13.81
CA GLN A 150 3.44 -3.86 14.42
C GLN A 150 3.36 -4.31 15.87
N GLU A 151 3.65 -5.58 16.17
CA GLU A 151 3.68 -6.08 17.55
C GLU A 151 4.67 -5.33 18.44
N ALA A 152 5.86 -5.02 17.92
CA ALA A 152 6.88 -4.27 18.66
C ALA A 152 6.43 -2.83 18.92
N TYR A 153 5.83 -2.18 17.92
CA TYR A 153 5.29 -0.83 18.03
C TYR A 153 4.11 -0.76 19.01
N ALA A 154 3.21 -1.73 18.97
CA ALA A 154 2.08 -1.87 19.89
C ALA A 154 2.53 -2.03 21.34
N ARG A 155 3.47 -2.96 21.60
CA ARG A 155 4.07 -3.17 22.92
C ARG A 155 4.75 -1.91 23.46
N ARG A 156 5.50 -1.19 22.61
CA ARG A 156 6.19 0.06 22.98
C ARG A 156 5.22 1.18 23.38
N ASN A 157 4.04 1.20 22.77
CA ASN A 157 3.04 2.25 22.95
C ASN A 157 1.85 1.83 23.82
N ASN A 158 1.92 0.67 24.47
CA ASN A 158 0.92 0.13 25.41
C ASN A 158 -0.50 0.04 24.83
N PHE A 159 -0.63 -0.47 23.60
CA PHE A 159 -1.93 -0.84 23.02
C PHE A 159 -1.91 -2.28 22.50
N ASP A 160 -3.09 -2.88 22.44
CA ASP A 160 -3.28 -4.22 21.90
C ASP A 160 -3.58 -4.16 20.40
N ILE A 161 -3.10 -5.16 19.67
CA ILE A 161 -3.43 -5.36 18.25
C ILE A 161 -4.15 -6.69 18.09
N GLU A 162 -5.04 -6.77 17.11
CA GLU A 162 -5.62 -8.04 16.70
C GLU A 162 -4.51 -8.97 16.19
N ALA A 163 -4.59 -10.25 16.53
CA ALA A 163 -3.64 -11.23 16.04
C ALA A 163 -3.74 -11.31 14.51
N PRO A 164 -2.61 -11.41 13.78
CA PRO A 164 -2.64 -11.50 12.33
C PRO A 164 -3.52 -12.65 11.89
N ASN A 165 -4.49 -12.37 11.01
CA ASN A 165 -5.46 -13.33 10.52
C ASN A 165 -4.74 -14.30 9.57
N ARG A 166 -4.17 -15.37 10.13
CA ARG A 166 -3.51 -16.44 9.35
C ARG A 166 -4.60 -17.28 8.69
N LYS A 167 -5.05 -16.87 7.51
CA LYS A 167 -5.88 -17.72 6.64
C LYS A 167 -5.02 -18.37 5.57
#